data_AF-A0A9P7GC81-F1
#
_entry.id   AF-A0A9P7GC81-F1
#
_cell.length_a   1.000
_cell.length_b   1.000
_cell.length_c   1.000
_cell.angle_alpha   90.00
_cell.angle_beta   90.00
_cell.angle_gamma   90.00
#
_symmetry.space_group_name_H-M   'P 1'
#
loop_
_entity.id
_entity.type
_entity.pdbx_description
1 polymer ?
#
loop_
_entity_poly.entity_id
_entity_poly.type
_entity_poly.pdbx_seq_one_letter_code
_entity_poly.pdbx_strand_id
1 'polypeptide(L)'
;MYQLWVLGALDNVGDLTPAGRKMSEFPMEPSMAKMLIASVEYKCSSEMLTIVSMLSVPSVFYRPKERMEEADAAREKFNVPESDHLTLLNVFNQWKSHGFRDDWAMRHFLHPKLLRKAREVRTQLEDIMKFQKMELISAGTDFDVLRKAIAAGYFHQAARVKGIGEFVNIRSGLPTHLHPTSALYGLGYTPTYVVYHELILTSKEYMTQVTAIDAYWLAELGSVFYSVKEKNFDERGNRRQADREFSKRAELETEIARQRAETAKKIADDALALKTASGSAAKIIVPGTPRHSGVGAGSRVSQTPRRRVGI
;
A
#
# COMPACT_ATOMS: atom_id res chain seq x y z
N MET A 1 14.33 -6.71 -0.97
CA MET A 1 13.94 -6.92 -2.38
C MET A 1 12.82 -7.96 -2.51
N TYR A 2 12.99 -9.19 -2.00
CA TYR A 2 11.95 -10.23 -2.08
C TYR A 2 10.58 -9.81 -1.54
N GLN A 3 10.50 -9.19 -0.35
CA GLN A 3 9.21 -8.73 0.20
C GLN A 3 8.48 -7.72 -0.69
N LEU A 4 9.21 -6.85 -1.41
CA LEU A 4 8.62 -5.89 -2.35
C LEU A 4 8.08 -6.57 -3.61
N TRP A 5 8.80 -7.56 -4.14
CA TRP A 5 8.31 -8.41 -5.22
C TRP A 5 7.03 -9.13 -4.83
N VAL A 6 7.00 -9.69 -3.62
CA VAL A 6 5.84 -10.38 -3.04
C VAL A 6 4.61 -9.48 -2.91
N LEU A 7 4.79 -8.25 -2.43
CA LEU A 7 3.70 -7.27 -2.34
C LEU A 7 3.21 -6.78 -3.72
N GLY A 8 3.87 -7.20 -4.80
CA GLY A 8 3.61 -6.79 -6.17
C GLY A 8 4.13 -5.38 -6.47
N ALA A 9 5.07 -4.86 -5.68
CA ALA A 9 5.70 -3.58 -5.93
C ALA A 9 6.78 -3.67 -7.02
N LEU A 10 7.49 -4.80 -7.08
CA LEU A 10 8.48 -5.10 -8.12
C LEU A 10 7.99 -6.24 -9.02
N ASP A 11 8.37 -6.20 -10.30
CA ASP A 11 8.17 -7.30 -11.23
C ASP A 11 9.26 -8.38 -11.09
N ASN A 12 9.18 -9.43 -11.92
CA ASN A 12 10.14 -10.56 -11.90
C ASN A 12 11.56 -10.17 -12.33
N VAL A 13 11.73 -9.00 -12.96
CA VAL A 13 13.01 -8.47 -13.45
C VAL A 13 13.61 -7.47 -12.45
N GLY A 14 12.80 -6.97 -11.51
CA GLY A 14 13.18 -5.99 -10.49
C GLY A 14 12.73 -4.56 -10.79
N ASP A 15 11.94 -4.33 -11.84
CA ASP A 15 11.38 -3.03 -12.19
C ASP A 15 10.12 -2.71 -11.39
N LEU A 16 9.85 -1.40 -11.21
CA LEU A 16 8.73 -0.93 -10.41
C LEU A 16 7.40 -1.08 -11.17
N THR A 17 6.47 -1.86 -10.61
CA THR A 17 5.13 -2.04 -11.17
C THR A 17 4.30 -0.76 -11.03
N PRO A 18 3.14 -0.63 -11.73
CA PRO A 18 2.21 0.48 -11.49
C PRO A 18 1.75 0.56 -10.03
N ALA A 19 1.57 -0.58 -9.37
CA ALA A 19 1.24 -0.62 -7.94
C ALA A 19 2.44 -0.17 -7.08
N GLY A 20 3.66 -0.59 -7.41
CA GLY A 20 4.89 -0.14 -6.74
C GLY A 20 5.12 1.36 -6.85
N ARG A 21 4.83 1.96 -8.02
CA ARG A 21 4.87 3.42 -8.22
C ARG A 21 3.89 4.16 -7.32
N LYS A 22 2.68 3.63 -7.15
CA LYS A 22 1.72 4.22 -6.20
C LYS A 22 2.19 4.08 -4.75
N MET A 23 2.80 2.93 -4.40
CA MET A 23 3.35 2.70 -3.06
C MET A 23 4.49 3.65 -2.72
N SER A 24 5.39 3.95 -3.66
CA SER A 24 6.58 4.77 -3.41
C SER A 24 6.27 6.23 -3.07
N GLU A 25 5.07 6.72 -3.40
CA GLU A 25 4.61 8.07 -3.07
C GLU A 25 4.15 8.19 -1.60
N PHE A 26 3.85 7.08 -0.92
CA PHE A 26 3.43 7.12 0.47
C PHE A 26 4.63 7.07 1.43
N PRO A 27 4.70 7.95 2.45
CA PRO A 27 5.80 7.98 3.42
C PRO A 27 5.58 6.94 4.53
N MET A 28 5.39 5.67 4.18
CA MET A 28 5.11 4.58 5.12
C MET A 28 5.64 3.24 4.65
N GLU A 29 5.54 2.23 5.52
CA GLU A 29 5.91 0.86 5.18
C GLU A 29 5.12 0.31 3.98
N PRO A 30 5.79 -0.42 3.06
CA PRO A 30 5.16 -0.95 1.84
C PRO A 30 3.89 -1.78 2.09
N SER A 31 3.80 -2.52 3.21
CA SER A 31 2.63 -3.31 3.57
C SER A 31 1.42 -2.45 3.92
N MET A 32 1.62 -1.33 4.62
CA MET A 32 0.56 -0.35 4.89
C MET A 32 0.14 0.37 3.61
N ALA A 33 1.09 0.75 2.75
CA ALA A 33 0.79 1.36 1.46
C ALA A 33 0.00 0.41 0.55
N LYS A 34 0.37 -0.88 0.51
CA LYS A 34 -0.38 -1.92 -0.20
C LYS A 34 -1.81 -2.04 0.30
N MET A 35 -1.99 -2.00 1.62
CA MET A 35 -3.30 -2.07 2.26
C MET A 35 -4.20 -0.88 1.86
N LEU A 36 -3.66 0.35 1.80
CA LEU A 36 -4.38 1.51 1.29
C LEU A 36 -4.76 1.36 -0.19
N ILE A 37 -3.82 0.92 -1.04
CA ILE A 37 -4.09 0.76 -2.47
C ILE A 37 -5.17 -0.31 -2.70
N ALA A 38 -5.07 -1.45 -2.02
CA ALA A 38 -6.06 -2.53 -2.11
C ALA A 38 -7.44 -2.09 -1.58
N SER A 39 -7.49 -1.22 -0.58
CA SER A 39 -8.76 -0.73 -0.04
C SER A 39 -9.60 0.07 -1.05
N VAL A 40 -8.97 0.65 -2.09
CA VAL A 40 -9.67 1.32 -3.18
C VAL A 40 -10.40 0.29 -4.06
N GLU A 41 -9.75 -0.82 -4.36
CA GLU A 41 -10.34 -1.92 -5.14
C GLU A 41 -11.53 -2.55 -4.40
N TYR A 42 -11.40 -2.67 -3.08
CA TYR A 42 -12.43 -3.19 -2.18
C TYR A 42 -13.46 -2.14 -1.72
N LYS A 43 -13.35 -0.88 -2.14
CA LYS A 43 -14.28 0.21 -1.76
C LYS A 43 -14.38 0.48 -0.24
N CYS A 44 -13.32 0.23 0.53
CA CYS A 44 -13.22 0.47 1.99
C CYS A 44 -12.12 1.47 2.37
N SER A 45 -11.74 2.33 1.43
CA SER A 45 -10.62 3.27 1.56
C SER A 45 -10.74 4.29 2.70
N SER A 46 -11.93 4.73 3.07
CA SER A 46 -12.13 5.72 4.15
C SER A 46 -11.78 5.13 5.53
N GLU A 47 -12.23 3.90 5.78
CA GLU A 47 -11.94 3.16 7.00
C GLU A 47 -10.46 2.75 7.02
N MET A 48 -9.93 2.28 5.89
CA MET A 48 -8.54 1.85 5.83
C MET A 48 -7.55 2.98 6.05
N LEU A 49 -7.83 4.16 5.48
CA LEU A 49 -7.10 5.39 5.75
C LEU A 49 -7.01 5.68 7.25
N THR A 50 -8.13 5.48 7.96
CA THR A 50 -8.20 5.68 9.40
C THR A 50 -7.38 4.63 10.17
N ILE A 51 -7.48 3.35 9.80
CA ILE A 51 -6.71 2.25 10.40
C ILE A 51 -5.20 2.49 10.23
N VAL A 52 -4.74 2.81 9.01
CA VAL A 52 -3.32 3.07 8.74
C VAL A 52 -2.80 4.27 9.53
N SER A 53 -3.62 5.32 9.67
CA SER A 53 -3.26 6.50 10.46
C SER A 53 -3.09 6.18 11.94
N MET A 54 -3.92 5.29 12.47
CA MET A 54 -3.83 4.81 13.86
C MET A 54 -2.66 3.86 14.08
N LEU A 55 -2.29 3.05 13.09
CA LEU A 55 -1.08 2.19 13.14
C LEU A 55 0.21 2.98 13.02
N SER A 56 0.19 4.11 12.29
CA SER A 56 1.37 4.97 12.09
C SER A 56 1.79 5.74 13.34
N VAL A 57 0.97 5.73 14.39
CA VAL A 57 1.30 6.32 15.70
C VAL A 57 1.54 5.21 16.72
N PRO A 58 2.34 5.46 17.78
CA PRO A 58 2.43 4.54 18.89
C PRO A 58 1.07 4.23 19.49
N SER A 59 0.95 3.10 20.20
CA SER A 59 -0.28 2.65 20.84
C SER A 59 -0.99 3.79 21.58
N VAL A 60 -2.22 4.09 21.16
CA VAL A 60 -3.04 5.17 21.73
C VAL A 60 -3.57 4.85 23.13
N PHE A 61 -3.57 3.58 23.53
CA PHE A 61 -4.07 3.14 24.83
C PHE A 61 -3.06 3.42 25.94
N TYR A 62 -3.56 4.03 27.02
CA TYR A 62 -2.81 4.33 28.23
C TYR A 62 -3.20 3.35 29.34
N ARG A 63 -2.23 2.66 29.94
CA ARG A 63 -2.47 1.68 31.01
C ARG A 63 -1.65 2.01 32.28
N PRO A 64 -2.15 2.89 33.16
CA PRO A 64 -1.48 3.23 34.41
C PRO A 64 -1.49 2.04 35.39
N LYS A 65 -0.36 1.79 36.07
CA LYS A 65 -0.21 0.66 37.01
C LYS A 65 -1.22 0.69 38.17
N GLU A 66 -1.61 1.88 38.63
CA GLU A 66 -2.54 2.07 39.75
C GLU A 66 -4.00 1.82 39.36
N ARG A 67 -4.34 1.99 38.08
CA ARG A 67 -5.72 1.91 37.56
C ARG A 67 -5.81 0.98 36.36
N MET A 68 -5.14 -0.17 36.44
CA MET A 68 -5.08 -1.14 35.34
C MET A 68 -6.47 -1.71 35.02
N GLU A 69 -7.24 -2.09 36.03
CA GLU A 69 -8.57 -2.67 35.85
C GLU A 69 -9.54 -1.69 35.18
N GLU A 70 -9.52 -0.41 35.59
CA GLU A 70 -10.35 0.64 34.96
C GLU A 70 -9.95 0.86 33.49
N ALA A 71 -8.65 0.87 33.19
CA ALA A 71 -8.15 1.05 31.83
C ALA A 71 -8.51 -0.14 30.93
N ASP A 72 -8.39 -1.36 31.45
CA ASP A 72 -8.74 -2.58 30.72
C ASP A 72 -10.26 -2.65 30.48
N ALA A 73 -11.09 -2.29 31.47
CA ALA A 73 -12.54 -2.20 31.31
C ALA A 73 -12.98 -1.09 30.33
N ALA A 74 -12.25 0.04 30.29
CA ALA A 74 -12.50 1.08 29.30
C ALA A 74 -12.14 0.61 27.89
N ARG A 75 -11.01 -0.11 27.75
CA ARG A 75 -10.56 -0.69 26.48
C ARG A 75 -11.54 -1.72 25.94
N GLU A 76 -12.06 -2.60 26.80
CA GLU A 76 -13.00 -3.66 26.43
C GLU A 76 -14.24 -3.12 25.70
N LYS A 77 -14.70 -1.91 26.05
CA LYS A 77 -15.83 -1.24 25.38
C LYS A 77 -15.55 -0.88 23.92
N PHE A 78 -14.29 -0.76 23.53
CA PHE A 78 -13.89 -0.47 22.16
C PHE A 78 -13.55 -1.72 21.36
N ASN A 79 -13.29 -2.84 22.04
CA ASN A 79 -12.81 -4.06 21.42
C ASN A 79 -13.82 -4.59 20.40
N VAL A 80 -13.31 -4.88 19.20
CA VAL A 80 -14.02 -5.65 18.19
C VAL A 80 -13.48 -7.08 18.25
N PRO A 81 -14.33 -8.09 18.55
CA PRO A 81 -13.86 -9.43 18.90
C PRO A 81 -13.09 -10.16 17.79
N GLU A 82 -13.22 -9.69 16.55
CA GLU A 82 -12.56 -10.30 15.39
C GLU A 82 -11.28 -9.59 14.96
N SER A 83 -11.02 -8.37 15.44
CA SER A 83 -9.94 -7.53 14.91
C SER A 83 -9.51 -6.38 15.82
N ASP A 84 -8.21 -6.35 16.13
CA ASP A 84 -7.56 -5.21 16.76
C ASP A 84 -7.51 -3.99 15.82
N HIS A 85 -7.33 -4.22 14.51
CA HIS A 85 -7.36 -3.14 13.51
C HIS A 85 -8.72 -2.43 13.50
N LEU A 86 -9.82 -3.18 13.57
CA LEU A 86 -11.16 -2.61 13.68
C LEU A 86 -11.40 -1.96 15.04
N THR A 87 -10.75 -2.45 16.10
CA THR A 87 -10.76 -1.79 17.42
C THR A 87 -10.16 -0.38 17.32
N LEU A 88 -9.04 -0.19 16.61
CA LEU A 88 -8.46 1.14 16.36
C LEU A 88 -9.39 2.04 15.56
N LEU A 89 -10.08 1.49 14.55
CA LEU A 89 -11.10 2.22 13.78
C LEU A 89 -12.25 2.68 14.68
N ASN A 90 -12.76 1.81 15.55
CA ASN A 90 -13.84 2.11 16.49
C ASN A 90 -13.43 3.24 17.46
N VAL A 91 -12.22 3.16 18.03
CA VAL A 91 -11.67 4.22 18.90
C VAL A 91 -11.66 5.57 18.19
N PHE A 92 -11.13 5.62 16.95
CA PHE A 92 -11.06 6.88 16.20
C PHE A 92 -12.45 7.42 15.85
N ASN A 93 -13.38 6.55 15.45
CA ASN A 93 -14.74 6.95 15.11
C ASN A 93 -15.51 7.48 16.32
N GLN A 94 -15.36 6.87 17.51
CA GLN A 94 -15.96 7.39 18.74
C GLN A 94 -15.32 8.72 19.15
N TRP A 95 -14.00 8.86 19.04
CA TRP A 95 -13.36 10.15 19.32
C TRP A 95 -13.83 11.26 18.36
N LYS A 96 -14.05 10.91 17.09
CA LYS A 96 -14.61 11.80 16.06
C LYS A 96 -16.06 12.18 16.36
N SER A 97 -16.92 11.24 16.76
CA SER A 97 -18.33 11.51 17.09
C SER A 97 -18.48 12.43 18.30
N HIS A 98 -17.55 12.36 19.25
CA HIS A 98 -17.46 13.26 20.40
C HIS A 98 -16.72 14.57 20.12
N GLY A 99 -16.51 14.92 18.83
CA GLY A 99 -15.97 16.22 18.43
C GLY A 99 -14.47 16.39 18.70
N PHE A 100 -13.70 15.31 18.70
CA PHE A 100 -12.25 15.31 18.93
C PHE A 100 -11.84 15.89 20.30
N ARG A 101 -12.68 15.70 21.32
CA ARG A 101 -12.42 16.24 22.66
C ARG A 101 -11.31 15.49 23.40
N ASP A 102 -10.39 16.25 23.97
CA ASP A 102 -9.30 15.71 24.79
C ASP A 102 -9.83 15.09 26.10
N ASP A 103 -10.80 15.74 26.74
CA ASP A 103 -11.40 15.24 28.00
C ASP A 103 -11.99 13.85 27.83
N TRP A 104 -12.63 13.59 26.68
CA TRP A 104 -13.21 12.30 26.36
C TRP A 104 -12.11 11.24 26.25
N ALA A 105 -11.05 11.53 25.49
CA ALA A 105 -9.92 10.61 25.36
C ALA A 105 -9.28 10.30 26.71
N MET A 106 -9.07 11.29 27.59
CA MET A 106 -8.51 11.07 28.92
C MET A 106 -9.41 10.21 29.82
N ARG A 107 -10.74 10.43 29.78
CA ARG A 107 -11.72 9.62 30.54
C ARG A 107 -11.73 8.15 30.10
N HIS A 108 -11.42 7.90 28.83
CA HIS A 108 -11.37 6.56 28.24
C HIS A 108 -9.96 5.95 28.21
N PHE A 109 -9.01 6.50 28.97
CA PHE A 109 -7.63 6.01 29.02
C PHE A 109 -6.93 5.98 27.65
N LEU A 110 -7.19 6.99 26.82
CA LEU A 110 -6.54 7.19 25.53
C LEU A 110 -5.62 8.41 25.60
N HIS A 111 -4.49 8.35 24.89
CA HIS A 111 -3.55 9.45 24.78
C HIS A 111 -4.03 10.52 23.77
N PRO A 112 -4.48 11.71 24.21
CA PRO A 112 -5.06 12.70 23.29
C PRO A 112 -4.03 13.26 22.29
N LYS A 113 -2.77 13.37 22.72
CA LYS A 113 -1.66 13.81 21.85
C LYS A 113 -1.44 12.85 20.67
N LEU A 114 -1.52 11.54 20.91
CA LEU A 114 -1.34 10.53 19.87
C LEU A 114 -2.55 10.48 18.93
N LEU A 115 -3.77 10.63 19.46
CA LEU A 115 -4.99 10.74 18.63
C LEU A 115 -4.96 11.96 17.70
N ARG A 116 -4.52 13.13 18.19
CA ARG A 116 -4.31 14.30 17.33
C ARG A 116 -3.26 14.03 16.27
N LYS A 117 -2.17 13.36 16.62
CA LYS A 117 -1.14 13.00 15.66
C LYS A 117 -1.66 12.06 14.58
N ALA A 118 -2.45 11.05 14.96
CA ALA A 118 -3.11 10.15 14.00
C ALA A 118 -4.05 10.92 13.07
N ARG A 119 -4.77 11.93 13.58
CA ARG A 119 -5.61 12.81 12.73
C ARG A 119 -4.80 13.60 11.72
N GLU A 120 -3.65 14.16 12.12
CA GLU A 120 -2.74 14.87 11.20
C GLU A 120 -2.22 13.95 10.10
N VAL A 121 -1.76 12.75 10.47
CA VAL A 121 -1.30 11.72 9.52
C VAL A 121 -2.44 11.36 8.56
N ARG A 122 -3.66 11.17 9.07
CA ARG A 122 -4.84 10.88 8.26
C ARG A 122 -5.08 11.94 7.19
N THR A 123 -5.00 13.22 7.53
CA THR A 123 -5.18 14.32 6.57
C THR A 123 -4.07 14.30 5.51
N GLN A 124 -2.81 14.11 5.90
CA GLN A 124 -1.68 14.03 4.96
C GLN A 124 -1.84 12.88 3.97
N LEU A 125 -2.23 11.71 4.46
CA LEU A 125 -2.48 10.55 3.63
C LEU A 125 -3.70 10.74 2.71
N GLU A 126 -4.73 11.42 3.20
CA GLU A 126 -5.91 11.78 2.39
C GLU A 126 -5.51 12.67 1.20
N ASP A 127 -4.62 13.64 1.41
CA ASP A 127 -4.13 14.54 0.36
C ASP A 127 -3.30 13.79 -0.69
N ILE A 128 -2.46 12.84 -0.26
CA ILE A 128 -1.70 11.98 -1.18
C ILE A 128 -2.64 11.08 -1.99
N MET A 129 -3.67 10.51 -1.36
CA MET A 129 -4.67 9.69 -2.05
C MET A 129 -5.43 10.49 -3.10
N LYS A 130 -5.83 11.73 -2.80
CA LYS A 130 -6.46 12.65 -3.76
C LYS A 130 -5.52 13.00 -4.92
N PHE A 131 -4.24 13.27 -4.63
CA PHE A 131 -3.23 13.54 -5.65
C PHE A 131 -3.07 12.35 -6.62
N GLN A 132 -3.09 11.12 -6.11
CA GLN A 132 -3.03 9.90 -6.90
C GLN A 132 -4.37 9.47 -7.54
N LYS A 133 -5.43 10.29 -7.42
CA LYS A 133 -6.78 10.01 -7.93
C LYS A 133 -7.39 8.72 -7.37
N MET A 134 -7.14 8.43 -6.09
CA MET A 134 -7.79 7.35 -5.36
C MET A 134 -9.10 7.86 -4.77
N GLU A 135 -10.21 7.19 -5.08
CA GLU A 135 -11.53 7.55 -4.56
C GLU A 135 -11.67 7.11 -3.09
N LEU A 136 -12.22 7.99 -2.26
CA LEU A 136 -12.50 7.72 -0.85
C LEU A 136 -13.94 7.23 -0.71
N ILE A 137 -14.10 5.91 -0.71
CA ILE A 137 -15.36 5.21 -0.53
C ILE A 137 -15.37 4.54 0.85
N SER A 138 -16.53 4.58 1.50
CA SER A 138 -16.82 3.89 2.75
C SER A 138 -17.55 2.58 2.47
N ALA A 139 -17.10 1.49 3.09
CA ALA A 139 -17.72 0.16 2.93
C ALA A 139 -18.97 -0.05 3.82
N GLY A 140 -19.37 0.96 4.60
CA GLY A 140 -20.52 0.86 5.49
C GLY A 140 -20.28 -0.13 6.63
N THR A 141 -21.09 -1.18 6.73
CA THR A 141 -21.06 -2.18 7.81
C THR A 141 -20.36 -3.49 7.45
N ASP A 142 -19.79 -3.59 6.25
CA ASP A 142 -19.14 -4.82 5.79
C ASP A 142 -17.70 -4.91 6.29
N PHE A 143 -17.52 -5.51 7.47
CA PHE A 143 -16.21 -5.68 8.08
C PHE A 143 -15.34 -6.72 7.36
N ASP A 144 -15.92 -7.62 6.56
CA ASP A 144 -15.16 -8.66 5.84
C ASP A 144 -14.31 -8.05 4.75
N VAL A 145 -14.86 -7.04 4.07
CA VAL A 145 -14.16 -6.26 3.07
C VAL A 145 -12.93 -5.55 3.68
N LEU A 146 -13.07 -4.99 4.88
CA LEU A 146 -11.95 -4.39 5.61
C LEU A 146 -10.90 -5.45 5.99
N ARG A 147 -11.33 -6.60 6.51
CA ARG A 147 -10.44 -7.72 6.87
C ARG A 147 -9.69 -8.26 5.66
N LYS A 148 -10.34 -8.38 4.51
CA LYS A 148 -9.74 -8.79 3.24
C LYS A 148 -8.71 -7.76 2.75
N ALA A 149 -9.01 -6.47 2.87
CA ALA A 149 -8.06 -5.41 2.55
C ALA A 149 -6.82 -5.43 3.47
N ILE A 150 -6.99 -5.69 4.78
CA ILE A 150 -5.88 -5.88 5.73
C ILE A 150 -5.03 -7.09 5.33
N ALA A 151 -5.67 -8.21 5.00
CA ALA A 151 -4.99 -9.41 4.52
C ALA A 151 -4.15 -9.12 3.26
N ALA A 152 -4.59 -8.22 2.37
CA ALA A 152 -3.85 -7.91 1.14
C ALA A 152 -2.50 -7.21 1.38
N GLY A 153 -2.37 -6.43 2.47
CA GLY A 153 -1.10 -5.82 2.87
C GLY A 153 -0.22 -6.77 3.70
N TYR A 154 -0.85 -7.58 4.53
CA TYR A 154 -0.20 -8.34 5.58
C TYR A 154 -0.24 -9.86 5.40
N PHE A 155 -0.61 -10.37 4.22
CA PHE A 155 -0.66 -11.82 3.96
C PHE A 155 0.67 -12.53 4.26
N HIS A 156 1.81 -11.86 4.11
CA HIS A 156 3.12 -12.42 4.43
C HIS A 156 3.37 -12.60 5.94
N GLN A 157 2.62 -11.89 6.79
CA GLN A 157 2.59 -11.95 8.25
C GLN A 157 1.32 -12.66 8.74
N ALA A 158 1.04 -13.83 8.16
CA ALA A 158 -0.07 -14.69 8.58
C ALA A 158 0.39 -15.81 9.53
N ALA A 159 -0.43 -16.11 10.53
CA ALA A 159 -0.24 -17.20 11.46
C ALA A 159 -1.49 -18.09 11.52
N ARG A 160 -1.29 -19.38 11.79
CA ARG A 160 -2.37 -20.36 11.98
C ARG A 160 -2.35 -20.88 13.40
N VAL A 161 -3.52 -21.22 13.93
CA VAL A 161 -3.63 -21.90 15.22
C VAL A 161 -3.03 -23.31 15.13
N LYS A 162 -2.24 -23.69 16.13
CA LYS A 162 -1.69 -25.05 16.30
C LYS A 162 -2.26 -25.75 17.53
N GLY A 163 -2.55 -24.99 18.57
CA GLY A 163 -3.12 -25.47 19.83
C GLY A 163 -3.83 -24.34 20.56
N ILE A 164 -4.21 -24.59 21.83
CA ILE A 164 -4.90 -23.59 22.65
C ILE A 164 -3.96 -22.41 22.92
N GLY A 165 -4.25 -21.25 22.34
CA GLY A 165 -3.45 -20.03 22.53
C GLY A 165 -2.05 -20.07 21.89
N GLU A 166 -1.77 -21.07 21.06
CA GLU A 166 -0.51 -21.20 20.32
C GLU A 166 -0.75 -21.05 18.82
N PHE A 167 -0.04 -20.10 18.22
CA PHE A 167 -0.05 -19.85 16.80
C PHE A 167 1.32 -20.21 16.21
N VAL A 168 1.33 -20.48 14.91
CA VAL A 168 2.55 -20.69 14.16
C VAL A 168 2.47 -19.87 12.89
N ASN A 169 3.50 -19.06 12.65
CA ASN A 169 3.61 -18.32 11.40
C ASN A 169 3.63 -19.30 10.22
N ILE A 170 2.79 -19.06 9.22
CA ILE A 170 2.59 -20.02 8.12
C ILE A 170 3.82 -20.09 7.20
N ARG A 171 4.57 -18.99 7.09
CA ARG A 171 5.75 -18.87 6.23
C ARG A 171 7.02 -19.36 6.92
N SER A 172 7.30 -18.85 8.12
CA SER A 172 8.55 -19.16 8.82
C SER A 172 8.48 -20.41 9.69
N GLY A 173 7.28 -20.89 10.03
CA GLY A 173 7.09 -21.98 10.98
C GLY A 173 7.44 -21.60 12.42
N LEU A 174 7.69 -20.32 12.70
CA LEU A 174 8.00 -19.83 14.04
C LEU A 174 6.77 -19.95 14.95
N PRO A 175 6.92 -20.52 16.16
CA PRO A 175 5.88 -20.45 17.18
C PRO A 175 5.67 -19.00 17.60
N THR A 176 4.42 -18.57 17.68
CA THR A 176 4.04 -17.22 18.09
C THR A 176 2.81 -17.26 18.99
N HIS A 177 2.67 -16.28 19.86
CA HIS A 177 1.53 -16.14 20.77
C HIS A 177 0.79 -14.84 20.53
N LEU A 178 -0.49 -14.80 20.88
CA LEU A 178 -1.24 -13.54 20.91
C LEU A 178 -0.71 -12.68 22.06
N HIS A 179 -0.46 -11.41 21.80
CA HIS A 179 -0.14 -10.48 22.88
C HIS A 179 -1.34 -10.33 23.82
N PRO A 180 -1.16 -10.30 25.16
CA PRO A 180 -2.27 -10.22 26.13
C PRO A 180 -3.18 -9.01 25.97
N THR A 181 -2.69 -7.98 25.29
CA THR A 181 -3.41 -6.73 25.01
C THR A 181 -4.31 -6.81 23.77
N SER A 182 -4.22 -7.88 22.97
CA SER A 182 -5.10 -8.08 21.81
C SER A 182 -6.53 -8.34 22.26
N ALA A 183 -7.51 -7.80 21.53
CA ALA A 183 -8.93 -8.10 21.73
C ALA A 183 -9.25 -9.59 21.51
N LEU A 184 -8.44 -10.28 20.70
CA LEU A 184 -8.55 -11.71 20.46
C LEU A 184 -8.08 -12.55 21.66
N TYR A 185 -7.35 -11.94 22.60
CA TYR A 185 -6.87 -12.61 23.79
C TYR A 185 -8.00 -12.70 24.83
N GLY A 186 -8.55 -13.90 25.02
CA GLY A 186 -9.57 -14.16 26.06
C GLY A 186 -11.00 -14.33 25.55
N LEU A 187 -11.24 -14.16 24.25
CA LEU A 187 -12.48 -14.62 23.63
C LEU A 187 -12.40 -16.15 23.58
N GLY A 188 -13.35 -16.85 24.19
CA GLY A 188 -13.41 -18.33 24.20
C GLY A 188 -13.49 -18.99 22.81
N TYR A 189 -13.41 -18.21 21.73
CA TYR A 189 -13.23 -18.63 20.36
C TYR A 189 -11.89 -18.09 19.80
N THR A 190 -10.99 -19.00 19.43
CA THR A 190 -9.73 -18.66 18.75
C THR A 190 -9.87 -18.86 17.24
N PRO A 191 -9.74 -17.81 16.41
CA PRO A 191 -9.82 -17.95 14.96
C PRO A 191 -8.69 -18.84 14.42
N THR A 192 -9.00 -19.61 13.38
CA THR A 192 -8.04 -20.58 12.82
C THR A 192 -6.85 -19.90 12.14
N TYR A 193 -7.10 -18.79 11.46
CA TYR A 193 -6.09 -18.01 10.75
C TYR A 193 -6.16 -16.56 11.20
N VAL A 194 -4.99 -15.97 11.40
CA VAL A 194 -4.85 -14.59 11.81
C VAL A 194 -3.73 -13.90 11.04
N VAL A 195 -3.85 -12.60 10.90
CA VAL A 195 -2.81 -11.72 10.39
C VAL A 195 -2.44 -10.73 11.48
N TYR A 196 -1.16 -10.39 11.58
CA TYR A 196 -0.64 -9.48 12.59
C TYR A 196 0.17 -8.35 11.94
N HIS A 197 0.23 -7.20 12.63
CA HIS A 197 0.98 -6.03 12.18
C HIS A 197 2.47 -6.11 12.53
N GLU A 198 2.75 -6.49 13.78
CA GLU A 198 4.09 -6.50 14.35
C GLU A 198 4.30 -7.77 15.18
N LEU A 199 5.57 -8.17 15.27
CA LEU A 199 6.02 -9.27 16.10
C LEU A 199 7.02 -8.74 17.12
N ILE A 200 6.68 -8.84 18.40
CA ILE A 200 7.54 -8.39 19.50
C ILE A 200 8.23 -9.60 20.11
N LEU A 201 9.56 -9.62 20.07
CA LEU A 201 10.38 -10.63 20.73
C LEU A 201 10.70 -10.19 22.16
N THR A 202 10.22 -10.95 23.15
CA THR A 202 10.59 -10.78 24.56
C THR A 202 11.12 -12.11 25.11
N SER A 203 10.49 -12.68 26.15
CA SER A 203 10.68 -14.07 26.55
C SER A 203 10.00 -15.06 25.60
N LYS A 204 8.95 -14.59 24.92
CA LYS A 204 8.24 -15.30 23.85
C LYS A 204 7.96 -14.31 22.71
N GLU A 205 7.70 -14.84 21.54
CA GLU A 205 7.30 -14.10 20.36
C GLU A 205 5.81 -13.77 20.43
N TYR A 206 5.49 -12.48 20.60
CA TYR A 206 4.10 -12.00 20.69
C TYR A 206 3.69 -11.24 19.43
N MET A 207 2.55 -11.62 18.86
CA MET A 207 1.91 -10.91 17.76
C MET A 207 1.07 -9.77 18.31
N THR A 208 1.24 -8.57 17.76
CA THR A 208 0.47 -7.37 18.10
C THR A 208 -0.39 -6.91 16.92
N GLN A 209 -1.52 -6.28 17.26
CA GLN A 209 -2.56 -5.84 16.32
C GLN A 209 -2.99 -6.97 15.38
N VAL A 210 -3.77 -7.90 15.91
CA VAL A 210 -4.13 -9.15 15.24
C VAL A 210 -5.53 -9.05 14.66
N THR A 211 -5.77 -9.71 13.53
CA THR A 211 -7.08 -9.78 12.88
C THR A 211 -7.36 -11.17 12.37
N ALA A 212 -8.54 -11.69 12.71
CA ALA A 212 -9.06 -12.94 12.20
C ALA A 212 -9.32 -12.81 10.70
N ILE A 213 -8.93 -13.82 9.93
CA ILE A 213 -9.06 -13.83 8.47
C ILE A 213 -9.48 -15.22 7.99
N ASP A 214 -10.06 -15.27 6.79
CA ASP A 214 -10.33 -16.52 6.09
C ASP A 214 -9.08 -17.02 5.36
N ALA A 215 -8.87 -18.35 5.36
CA ALA A 215 -7.85 -19.03 4.60
C ALA A 215 -8.00 -18.83 3.08
N TYR A 216 -9.24 -18.74 2.58
CA TYR A 216 -9.48 -18.51 1.15
C TYR A 216 -8.93 -17.16 0.69
N TRP A 217 -9.03 -16.12 1.53
CA TRP A 217 -8.48 -14.80 1.21
C TRP A 217 -6.95 -14.83 1.13
N LEU A 218 -6.28 -15.58 2.02
CA LEU A 218 -4.83 -15.77 1.92
C LEU A 218 -4.42 -16.44 0.62
N ALA A 219 -5.15 -17.48 0.20
CA ALA A 219 -4.87 -18.18 -1.05
C ALA A 219 -5.11 -17.30 -2.29
N GLU A 220 -6.15 -16.46 -2.26
CA GLU A 220 -6.45 -15.51 -3.35
C GLU A 220 -5.40 -14.40 -3.44
N LEU A 221 -5.07 -13.77 -2.31
CA LEU A 221 -4.19 -12.60 -2.24
C LEU A 221 -2.71 -12.96 -2.34
N GLY A 222 -2.35 -14.14 -1.84
CA GLY A 222 -0.99 -14.64 -1.77
C GLY A 222 -0.85 -15.97 -2.49
N SER A 223 -1.38 -16.12 -3.70
CA SER A 223 -1.32 -17.36 -4.50
C SER A 223 0.09 -17.89 -4.73
N VAL A 224 1.10 -17.01 -4.69
CA VAL A 224 2.53 -17.37 -4.74
C VAL A 224 2.99 -18.11 -3.46
N PHE A 225 2.32 -17.89 -2.34
CA PHE A 225 2.67 -18.41 -1.01
C PHE A 225 1.74 -19.50 -0.51
N TYR A 226 0.47 -19.38 -0.87
CA TYR A 226 -0.61 -20.15 -0.27
C TYR A 226 -1.36 -20.91 -1.35
N SER A 227 -1.56 -22.19 -1.10
CA SER A 227 -2.40 -23.07 -1.89
C SER A 227 -3.38 -23.75 -0.95
N VAL A 228 -4.68 -23.74 -1.30
CA VAL A 228 -5.71 -24.42 -0.52
C VAL A 228 -5.56 -25.92 -0.73
N LYS A 229 -5.29 -26.64 0.36
CA LYS A 229 -5.36 -28.10 0.36
C LYS A 229 -6.77 -28.52 0.73
N GLU A 230 -7.58 -28.88 -0.25
CA GLU A 230 -8.88 -29.52 0.01
C GLU A 230 -8.65 -30.99 0.39
N LYS A 231 -9.26 -31.42 1.50
CA LYS A 231 -9.03 -32.75 2.11
C LYS A 231 -9.46 -33.95 1.23
N ASN A 232 -10.14 -33.72 0.10
CA ASN A 232 -10.70 -34.76 -0.76
C ASN A 232 -10.33 -34.61 -2.26
N PHE A 233 -9.28 -33.87 -2.64
CA PHE A 233 -8.95 -33.64 -4.06
C PHE A 233 -7.58 -34.22 -4.44
N ASP A 234 -7.57 -35.02 -5.50
CA ASP A 234 -6.47 -35.88 -5.99
C ASP A 234 -5.15 -35.10 -6.25
N GLU A 235 -4.10 -35.42 -5.48
CA GLU A 235 -3.04 -34.48 -5.07
C GLU A 235 -1.87 -34.23 -6.05
N ARG A 236 -1.76 -34.90 -7.21
CA ARG A 236 -0.51 -34.82 -8.03
C ARG A 236 -0.59 -33.98 -9.30
N GLY A 237 -1.78 -33.82 -9.88
CA GLY A 237 -1.94 -33.13 -11.17
C GLY A 237 -1.92 -31.61 -11.03
N ASN A 238 -2.75 -31.09 -10.11
CA ASN A 238 -3.09 -29.67 -10.09
C ASN A 238 -2.02 -28.76 -9.47
N ARG A 239 -1.27 -29.25 -8.46
CA ARG A 239 -0.15 -28.48 -7.88
C ARG A 239 0.97 -28.26 -8.90
N ARG A 240 1.34 -29.31 -9.65
CA ARG A 240 2.27 -29.19 -10.77
C ARG A 240 1.73 -28.28 -11.86
N GLN A 241 0.41 -28.28 -12.09
CA GLN A 241 -0.18 -27.46 -13.12
C GLN A 241 -0.22 -25.98 -12.74
N ALA A 242 -0.67 -25.63 -11.53
CA ALA A 242 -0.65 -24.25 -11.03
C ALA A 242 0.77 -23.71 -10.88
N ASP A 243 1.70 -24.49 -10.31
CA ASP A 243 3.11 -24.10 -10.22
C ASP A 243 3.71 -23.93 -11.63
N ARG A 244 3.38 -24.81 -12.59
CA ARG A 244 3.86 -24.73 -13.97
C ARG A 244 3.22 -23.59 -14.75
N GLU A 245 1.96 -23.25 -14.50
CA GLU A 245 1.28 -22.10 -15.10
C GLU A 245 1.84 -20.80 -14.55
N PHE A 246 2.09 -20.73 -13.24
CA PHE A 246 2.74 -19.59 -12.61
C PHE A 246 4.18 -19.42 -13.11
N SER A 247 4.99 -20.50 -13.10
CA SER A 247 6.34 -20.49 -13.66
C SER A 247 6.35 -20.13 -15.14
N LYS A 248 5.46 -20.70 -15.97
CA LYS A 248 5.35 -20.31 -17.39
C LYS A 248 4.96 -18.86 -17.57
N ARG A 249 4.03 -18.34 -16.76
CA ARG A 249 3.59 -16.96 -16.85
C ARG A 249 4.70 -16.01 -16.41
N ALA A 250 5.43 -16.35 -15.35
CA ALA A 250 6.61 -15.61 -14.91
C ALA A 250 7.73 -15.65 -15.96
N GLU A 251 8.02 -16.82 -16.55
CA GLU A 251 9.00 -16.98 -17.63
C GLU A 251 8.60 -16.16 -18.86
N LEU A 252 7.35 -16.25 -19.32
CA LEU A 252 6.83 -15.45 -20.42
C LEU A 252 6.94 -13.95 -20.13
N GLU A 253 6.60 -13.53 -18.92
CA GLU A 253 6.70 -12.14 -18.49
C GLU A 253 8.15 -11.66 -18.49
N THR A 254 9.10 -12.47 -18.00
CA THR A 254 10.54 -12.15 -18.05
C THR A 254 11.07 -12.08 -19.48
N GLU A 255 10.62 -12.97 -20.37
CA GLU A 255 11.04 -12.97 -21.78
C GLU A 255 10.47 -11.76 -22.52
N ILE A 256 9.19 -11.43 -22.29
CA ILE A 256 8.56 -10.21 -22.83
C ILE A 256 9.28 -8.96 -22.31
N ALA A 257 9.65 -8.92 -21.04
CA ALA A 257 10.40 -7.80 -20.46
C ALA A 257 11.80 -7.69 -21.08
N ARG A 258 12.50 -8.82 -21.30
CA ARG A 258 13.80 -8.86 -21.97
C ARG A 258 13.72 -8.36 -23.42
N GLN A 259 12.70 -8.78 -24.17
CA GLN A 259 12.45 -8.31 -25.52
C GLN A 259 12.11 -6.81 -25.56
N ARG A 260 11.37 -6.30 -24.57
CA ARG A 260 11.11 -4.87 -24.41
C ARG A 260 12.40 -4.09 -24.11
N ALA A 261 13.28 -4.62 -23.27
CA ALA A 261 14.56 -3.97 -22.97
C ALA A 261 15.50 -3.96 -24.19
N GLU A 262 15.59 -5.07 -24.93
CA GLU A 262 16.38 -5.15 -26.17
C GLU A 262 15.85 -4.21 -27.26
N THR A 263 14.52 -4.13 -27.42
CA THR A 263 13.89 -3.19 -28.37
C THR A 263 14.07 -1.74 -27.96
N ALA A 264 13.91 -1.41 -26.69
CA ALA A 264 14.17 -0.07 -26.17
C ALA A 264 15.64 0.35 -26.36
N LYS A 265 16.59 -0.57 -26.16
CA LYS A 265 18.02 -0.32 -26.39
C LYS A 265 18.31 -0.08 -27.88
N LYS A 266 17.74 -0.88 -28.78
CA LYS A 266 17.86 -0.66 -30.24
C LYS A 266 17.29 0.69 -30.66
N ILE A 267 16.12 1.08 -30.15
CA ILE A 267 15.50 2.38 -30.42
C ILE A 267 16.39 3.53 -29.91
N ALA A 268 17.00 3.38 -28.73
CA ALA A 268 17.90 4.38 -28.17
C ALA A 268 19.20 4.51 -28.98
N ASP A 269 19.77 3.39 -29.41
CA ASP A 269 20.98 3.34 -30.24
C ASP A 269 20.71 3.95 -31.64
N ASP A 270 19.55 3.63 -32.25
CA ASP A 270 19.12 4.22 -33.53
C ASP A 270 18.88 5.73 -33.41
N ALA A 271 18.26 6.18 -32.30
CA ALA A 271 18.05 7.61 -32.04
C ALA A 271 19.38 8.35 -31.79
N LEU A 272 20.37 7.70 -31.16
CA LEU A 272 21.70 8.25 -30.97
C LEU A 272 22.44 8.33 -32.31
N ALA A 273 22.35 7.29 -33.14
CA ALA A 273 22.94 7.25 -34.49
C ALA A 273 22.35 8.34 -35.41
N LEU A 274 21.04 8.60 -35.33
CA LEU A 274 20.39 9.70 -36.03
C LEU A 274 20.88 11.07 -35.54
N LYS A 275 21.08 11.24 -34.23
CA LYS A 275 21.62 12.49 -33.68
C LYS A 275 23.06 12.73 -34.11
N THR A 276 23.95 11.74 -34.09
CA THR A 276 25.33 11.87 -34.57
C THR A 276 25.40 12.08 -36.09
N ALA A 277 24.50 11.49 -36.87
CA ALA A 277 24.38 11.76 -38.30
C ALA A 277 23.93 13.21 -38.59
N SER A 278 23.01 13.76 -37.80
CA SER A 278 22.54 15.15 -37.94
C SER A 278 23.54 16.22 -37.46
N GLY A 279 24.48 15.86 -36.57
CA GLY A 279 25.47 16.76 -35.98
C GLY A 279 26.70 17.05 -36.85
N SER A 280 26.86 16.38 -38.00
CA SER A 280 28.07 16.49 -38.84
C SER A 280 27.99 17.57 -39.94
N ALA A 281 26.93 18.38 -39.99
CA ALA A 281 26.84 19.54 -40.89
C ALA A 281 27.32 20.83 -40.22
N ALA A 282 28.52 20.83 -39.62
CA ALA A 282 29.17 22.08 -39.22
C ALA A 282 29.59 22.83 -40.51
N LYS A 283 28.87 23.90 -40.86
CA LYS A 283 29.31 24.85 -41.89
C LYS A 283 30.68 25.42 -41.49
N ILE A 284 31.74 24.95 -42.14
CA ILE A 284 33.08 25.54 -42.03
C ILE A 284 33.01 26.94 -42.65
N ILE A 285 32.93 27.97 -41.79
CA ILE A 285 33.07 29.36 -42.22
C ILE A 285 34.56 29.65 -42.32
N VAL A 286 35.07 29.72 -43.55
CA VAL A 286 36.45 30.17 -43.82
C VAL A 286 36.47 31.70 -43.80
N PRO A 287 37.29 32.35 -42.96
CA PRO A 287 37.42 33.81 -42.97
C PRO A 287 38.02 34.28 -44.30
N GLY A 288 37.25 34.99 -45.13
CA GLY A 288 37.80 35.68 -46.31
C GLY A 288 36.99 35.61 -47.62
N THR A 289 35.82 34.98 -47.67
CA THR A 289 35.00 34.99 -48.91
C THR A 289 34.11 36.25 -49.00
N PRO A 290 34.18 37.06 -50.08
CA PRO A 290 33.38 38.28 -50.21
C PRO A 290 31.90 37.94 -50.41
N ARG A 291 31.02 38.60 -49.63
CA ARG A 291 29.57 38.54 -49.85
C ARG A 291 29.24 39.29 -51.14
N HIS A 292 28.74 38.58 -52.15
CA HIS A 292 28.16 39.22 -53.32
C HIS A 292 26.87 39.95 -52.90
N SER A 293 26.91 41.28 -52.92
CA SER A 293 25.75 42.14 -52.80
C SER A 293 24.91 42.01 -54.07
N GLY A 294 23.72 41.42 -53.94
CA GLY A 294 22.69 41.47 -54.97
C GLY A 294 22.07 42.86 -55.01
N VAL A 295 22.33 43.57 -56.10
CA VAL A 295 21.67 44.85 -56.47
C VAL A 295 20.26 44.54 -56.95
N GLY A 296 19.26 45.21 -56.38
CA GLY A 296 17.87 45.12 -56.85
C GLY A 296 16.93 46.02 -56.05
N ALA A 297 16.74 47.25 -56.54
CA ALA A 297 15.87 48.27 -55.98
C ALA A 297 14.37 47.90 -55.99
N GLY A 298 13.60 48.43 -55.04
CA GLY A 298 12.15 48.35 -55.04
C GLY A 298 11.50 48.96 -53.79
N SER A 299 11.46 50.29 -53.73
CA SER A 299 10.72 51.06 -52.74
C SER A 299 9.22 50.70 -52.69
N ARG A 300 8.64 50.51 -51.49
CA ARG A 300 7.25 50.94 -51.20
C ARG A 300 6.99 51.00 -49.69
N VAL A 301 6.79 52.23 -49.22
CA VAL A 301 6.13 52.57 -47.95
C VAL A 301 4.63 52.57 -48.19
N SER A 302 3.84 51.87 -47.37
CA SER A 302 2.41 52.11 -47.20
C SER A 302 2.00 51.72 -45.78
N GLN A 303 1.93 52.71 -44.89
CA GLN A 303 0.70 53.24 -44.28
C GLN A 303 -0.13 52.25 -43.46
N THR A 304 -0.09 52.46 -42.14
CA THR A 304 -1.08 52.02 -41.16
C THR A 304 -2.42 52.73 -41.36
N PRO A 305 -3.57 52.03 -41.33
CA PRO A 305 -4.85 52.70 -41.23
C PRO A 305 -5.34 52.76 -39.77
N ARG A 306 -5.52 53.97 -39.27
CA ARG A 306 -6.35 54.29 -38.09
C ARG A 306 -7.45 55.27 -38.51
N ARG A 307 -8.71 54.89 -38.26
CA ARG A 307 -9.89 55.70 -37.85
C ARG A 307 -11.17 55.02 -38.36
N ARG A 308 -12.33 55.12 -37.70
CA ARG A 308 -12.94 56.33 -37.12
C ARG A 308 -14.09 55.98 -36.17
N VAL A 309 -14.31 56.88 -35.21
CA VAL A 309 -15.51 57.01 -34.38
C VAL A 309 -16.63 57.65 -35.21
N GLY A 310 -17.87 57.18 -35.02
CA GLY A 310 -19.10 57.77 -35.54
C GLY A 310 -19.85 58.58 -34.48
N ILE A 311 -20.60 59.55 -35.00
CA ILE A 311 -21.49 60.58 -34.44
C ILE A 311 -22.28 60.14 -33.20
#